data_AF-A0AAU8CIM6-F1
#
_entry.id   AF-A0AAU8CIM6-F1
#
_cell.length_a   1.000
_cell.length_b   1.000
_cell.length_c   1.000
_cell.angle_alpha   90.00
_cell.angle_beta   90.00
_cell.angle_gamma   90.00
#
_symmetry.space_group_name_H-M   'P 1'
#
loop_
_entity.id
_entity.type
_entity.pdbx_description
1 polymer ?
#
loop_
_entity_poly.entity_id
_entity_poly.type
_entity_poly.pdbx_seq_one_letter_code
_entity_poly.pdbx_strand_id
1 'polypeptide(L)'
;MSDLKDRFEITQDGKPREIFMSFGLLNTITALMGDPAVAASVYFNPELREAVLITALHERSKTGKIIDEVVELDDLDIPMSDIEALLAWEVDHAISFFVRSMERVKGLKGQLESLTADVSSLNGLQASPSKKPSSGRSK
;
A
#
# COMPACT_ATOMS: atom_id res chain seq x y z
N MET A 1 3.33 -12.72 -7.32
CA MET A 1 2.27 -12.28 -6.40
C MET A 1 0.96 -12.74 -7.02
N SER A 2 0.09 -13.39 -6.26
CA SER A 2 -1.25 -13.75 -6.74
C SER A 2 -2.01 -12.46 -7.05
N ASP A 3 -2.72 -12.41 -8.17
CA ASP A 3 -3.70 -11.35 -8.43
C ASP A 3 -4.81 -11.49 -7.39
N LEU A 4 -4.73 -10.70 -6.32
CA LEU A 4 -5.79 -10.63 -5.31
C LEU A 4 -7.05 -10.13 -6.00
N LYS A 5 -8.16 -10.84 -5.82
CA LYS A 5 -9.45 -10.38 -6.34
C LYS A 5 -9.88 -9.15 -5.56
N ASP A 6 -10.34 -8.13 -6.26
CA ASP A 6 -10.89 -6.91 -5.65
C ASP A 6 -12.30 -7.10 -5.09
N ARG A 7 -12.94 -8.25 -5.37
CA ARG A 7 -14.28 -8.59 -4.87
C ARG A 7 -14.22 -9.82 -3.99
N PHE A 8 -14.94 -9.77 -2.88
CA PHE A 8 -15.05 -10.82 -1.89
C PHE A 8 -16.52 -11.04 -1.56
N GLU A 9 -16.97 -12.29 -1.51
CA GLU A 9 -18.36 -12.63 -1.22
C GLU A 9 -18.47 -13.24 0.17
N ILE A 10 -19.44 -12.77 0.94
CA ILE A 10 -19.81 -13.31 2.25
C ILE A 10 -21.29 -13.67 2.27
N THR A 11 -21.68 -14.55 3.19
CA THR A 11 -23.08 -14.77 3.52
C THR A 11 -23.45 -13.91 4.72
N GLN A 12 -24.38 -12.98 4.55
CA GLN A 12 -24.92 -12.14 5.62
C GLN A 12 -26.45 -12.27 5.67
N ASP A 13 -27.01 -12.54 6.85
CA ASP A 13 -28.46 -12.76 7.04
C ASP A 13 -29.03 -13.84 6.09
N GLY A 14 -28.24 -14.89 5.87
CA GLY A 14 -28.55 -15.98 4.94
C GLY A 14 -28.55 -15.60 3.45
N LYS A 15 -28.04 -14.42 3.08
CA LYS A 15 -27.97 -13.92 1.70
C LYS A 15 -26.53 -13.63 1.27
N PRO A 16 -26.18 -13.85 -0.01
CA PRO A 16 -24.88 -13.45 -0.52
C PRO A 16 -24.76 -11.92 -0.56
N ARG A 17 -23.65 -11.41 -0.05
CA ARG A 17 -23.24 -10.01 -0.10
C ARG A 17 -21.83 -9.92 -0.66
N GLU A 18 -21.64 -9.04 -1.63
CA GLU A 18 -20.33 -8.77 -2.22
C GLU A 18 -19.71 -7.50 -1.61
N ILE A 19 -18.44 -7.58 -1.24
CA ILE A 19 -17.60 -6.49 -0.76
C ILE A 19 -16.57 -6.18 -1.85
N PHE A 20 -16.39 -4.89 -2.15
CA PHE A 20 -15.42 -4.41 -3.14
C PHE A 20 -14.29 -3.63 -2.47
N MET A 21 -13.04 -4.06 -2.71
CA MET A 21 -11.82 -3.39 -2.30
C MET A 21 -11.58 -2.11 -3.11
N SER A 22 -12.40 -1.09 -2.82
CA SER A 22 -12.16 0.25 -3.34
C SER A 22 -10.89 0.85 -2.73
N PHE A 23 -10.30 1.83 -3.41
CA PHE A 23 -9.17 2.58 -2.85
C PHE A 23 -9.53 3.22 -1.49
N GLY A 24 -10.77 3.71 -1.32
CA GLY A 24 -11.21 4.28 -0.04
C GLY A 24 -11.21 3.26 1.10
N LEU A 25 -11.65 2.03 0.83
CA LEU A 25 -11.59 0.93 1.80
C LEU A 25 -10.13 0.59 2.12
N LEU A 26 -9.30 0.33 1.10
CA LEU A 26 -7.89 0.02 1.26
C LEU A 26 -7.13 1.10 2.03
N ASN A 27 -7.38 2.37 1.74
CA ASN A 27 -6.76 3.50 2.43
C ASN A 27 -7.18 3.56 3.90
N THR A 28 -8.43 3.22 4.22
CA THR A 28 -8.91 3.18 5.61
C THR A 28 -8.23 2.04 6.38
N ILE A 29 -8.21 0.83 5.81
CA ILE A 29 -7.56 -0.35 6.39
C ILE A 29 -6.06 -0.08 6.63
N THR A 30 -5.36 0.44 5.63
CA THR A 30 -3.91 0.74 5.74
C THR A 30 -3.64 1.88 6.71
N ALA A 31 -4.55 2.85 6.87
CA ALA A 31 -4.44 3.88 7.89
C ALA A 31 -4.61 3.34 9.31
N LEU A 32 -5.51 2.36 9.53
CA LEU A 32 -5.65 1.66 10.82
C LEU A 32 -4.37 0.91 11.20
N MET A 33 -3.71 0.30 10.21
CA MET A 33 -2.45 -0.41 10.43
C MET A 33 -1.26 0.56 10.59
N GLY A 34 -1.19 1.63 9.82
CA GLY A 34 -0.12 2.63 9.84
C GLY A 34 1.19 2.14 9.21
N ASP A 35 1.60 0.90 9.45
CA ASP A 35 2.79 0.29 8.86
C ASP A 35 2.65 -1.24 8.64
N PRO A 36 3.56 -1.86 7.86
CA PRO A 36 3.47 -3.28 7.51
C PRO A 36 3.65 -4.25 8.68
N ALA A 37 4.36 -3.85 9.75
CA ALA A 37 4.58 -4.71 10.92
C ALA A 37 3.29 -4.81 11.75
N VAL A 38 2.55 -3.71 11.87
CA VAL A 38 1.24 -3.69 12.53
C VAL A 38 0.22 -4.53 11.75
N ALA A 39 0.25 -4.52 10.42
CA ALA A 39 -0.62 -5.36 9.59
C ALA A 39 -0.52 -6.86 9.95
N ALA A 40 0.68 -7.36 10.26
CA ALA A 40 0.88 -8.74 10.68
C ALA A 40 0.32 -9.04 12.09
N SER A 41 0.16 -8.02 12.94
CA SER A 41 -0.34 -8.16 14.31
C SER A 41 -1.87 -8.26 14.40
N VAL A 42 -2.59 -7.94 13.32
CA VAL A 42 -4.06 -7.89 13.25
C VAL A 42 -4.71 -9.16 13.80
N TYR A 43 -4.16 -10.34 13.52
CA TYR A 43 -4.73 -11.62 13.99
C TYR A 43 -4.73 -11.78 15.52
N PHE A 44 -3.83 -11.08 16.20
CA PHE A 44 -3.59 -11.23 17.65
C PHE A 44 -3.97 -9.99 18.45
N ASN A 45 -4.29 -8.87 17.79
CA ASN A 45 -4.78 -7.65 18.41
C ASN A 45 -6.30 -7.55 18.23
N PRO A 46 -7.11 -7.84 19.27
CA PRO A 46 -8.57 -7.88 19.14
C PRO A 46 -9.19 -6.56 18.68
N GLU A 47 -8.71 -5.43 19.22
CA GLU A 47 -9.23 -4.10 18.89
C GLU A 47 -8.96 -3.75 17.42
N LEU A 48 -7.74 -4.02 16.95
CA LEU A 48 -7.38 -3.78 15.56
C LEU A 48 -8.12 -4.74 14.61
N ARG A 49 -8.25 -6.01 14.98
CA ARG A 49 -8.99 -7.02 14.21
C ARG A 49 -10.43 -6.59 13.97
N GLU A 50 -11.10 -6.16 15.03
CA GLU A 50 -12.49 -5.71 14.97
C GLU A 50 -12.62 -4.44 14.12
N ALA A 51 -11.75 -3.44 14.34
CA ALA A 51 -11.76 -2.21 13.56
C ALA A 51 -11.56 -2.46 12.04
N VAL A 52 -10.66 -3.38 11.68
CA VAL A 52 -10.44 -3.78 10.29
C VAL A 52 -11.71 -4.42 9.71
N LEU A 53 -12.25 -5.45 10.36
CA LEU A 53 -13.46 -6.15 9.90
C LEU A 53 -14.65 -5.20 9.70
N ILE A 54 -14.94 -4.36 10.69
CA ILE A 54 -16.06 -3.41 10.65
C ILE A 54 -15.93 -2.46 9.45
N THR A 55 -14.70 -2.04 9.13
CA THR A 55 -14.44 -1.11 8.02
C THR A 55 -14.90 -1.66 6.67
N ALA A 56 -14.74 -2.97 6.43
CA ALA A 56 -15.23 -3.66 5.24
C ALA A 56 -16.74 -3.96 5.29
N LEU A 57 -17.29 -4.13 6.49
CA LEU A 57 -18.69 -4.52 6.69
C LEU A 57 -19.68 -3.35 6.64
N HIS A 58 -19.24 -2.09 6.73
CA HIS A 58 -20.10 -0.94 6.45
C HIS A 58 -20.77 -1.03 5.06
N GLU A 59 -22.01 -0.59 4.95
CA GLU A 59 -22.65 -0.43 3.65
C GLU A 59 -22.02 0.77 2.94
N ARG A 60 -21.63 0.58 1.68
CA ARG A 60 -20.96 1.63 0.90
C ARG A 60 -21.68 1.85 -0.42
N SER A 61 -21.68 3.11 -0.85
CA SER A 61 -22.12 3.51 -2.18
C SER A 61 -21.20 2.94 -3.27
N LYS A 62 -21.63 3.04 -4.53
CA LYS A 62 -20.79 2.73 -5.69
C LYS A 62 -19.48 3.54 -5.74
N THR A 63 -19.41 4.68 -5.05
CA THR A 63 -18.21 5.52 -4.97
C THR A 63 -17.33 5.18 -3.75
N GLY A 64 -17.73 4.19 -2.94
CA GLY A 64 -17.00 3.76 -1.74
C GLY A 64 -17.30 4.57 -0.48
N LYS A 65 -18.21 5.55 -0.55
CA LYS A 65 -18.66 6.33 0.61
C LYS A 65 -19.56 5.46 1.49
N ILE A 66 -19.35 5.49 2.80
CA ILE A 66 -20.21 4.81 3.76
C ILE A 66 -21.63 5.43 3.70
N ILE A 67 -22.63 4.57 3.57
CA ILE A 67 -24.06 4.90 3.59
C ILE A 67 -24.68 4.45 4.92
N ASP A 68 -24.27 3.28 5.41
CA ASP A 68 -24.73 2.74 6.68
C ASP A 68 -23.56 2.13 7.46
N GLU A 69 -23.51 2.44 8.75
CA GLU A 69 -22.41 2.07 9.64
C GLU A 69 -22.78 0.85 10.48
N VAL A 70 -22.11 -0.26 10.25
CA VAL A 70 -21.99 -1.32 11.27
C VAL A 70 -21.24 -0.78 12.49
N VAL A 71 -21.86 -0.87 13.67
CA VAL A 71 -21.30 -0.38 14.93
C VAL A 71 -20.57 -1.50 15.68
N GLU A 72 -21.15 -2.71 15.72
CA GLU A 72 -20.61 -3.86 16.44
C GLU A 72 -20.73 -5.13 15.58
N LEU A 73 -19.80 -6.08 15.75
CA LEU A 73 -19.84 -7.36 15.02
C LEU A 73 -20.96 -8.28 15.49
N ASP A 74 -21.38 -8.16 16.76
CA ASP A 74 -22.43 -8.99 17.36
C ASP A 74 -23.81 -8.77 16.72
N ASP A 75 -24.00 -7.65 16.03
CA ASP A 75 -25.23 -7.31 15.30
C ASP A 75 -25.34 -8.03 13.93
N LEU A 76 -24.32 -8.78 13.53
CA LEU A 76 -24.21 -9.37 12.19
C LEU A 76 -24.33 -10.89 12.20
N ASP A 77 -25.26 -11.42 11.40
CA ASP A 77 -25.35 -12.85 11.13
C ASP A 77 -24.46 -13.22 9.93
N ILE A 78 -23.17 -13.43 10.21
CA ILE A 78 -22.16 -13.84 9.22
C ILE A 78 -21.46 -15.12 9.72
N PRO A 79 -21.30 -16.17 8.90
CA PRO A 79 -20.55 -17.36 9.29
C PRO A 79 -19.12 -17.03 9.71
N MET A 80 -18.64 -17.66 10.78
CA MET A 80 -17.27 -17.47 11.29
C MET A 80 -16.20 -17.69 10.20
N SER A 81 -16.41 -18.67 9.31
CA SER A 81 -15.51 -18.93 8.18
C SER A 81 -15.40 -17.74 7.22
N ASP A 82 -16.50 -17.01 7.01
CA ASP A 82 -16.55 -15.87 6.10
C ASP A 82 -15.84 -14.66 6.74
N ILE A 83 -15.98 -14.48 8.06
CA ILE A 83 -15.26 -13.46 8.82
C ILE A 83 -13.74 -13.71 8.81
N GLU A 84 -13.31 -14.94 9.05
CA GLU A 84 -11.89 -15.31 8.99
C GLU A 84 -11.29 -15.07 7.61
N ALA A 85 -12.04 -15.46 6.56
CA ALA A 85 -11.61 -15.28 5.18
C ALA A 85 -11.63 -13.80 4.75
N LEU A 86 -12.59 -13.01 5.24
CA LEU A 86 -12.64 -11.55 5.02
C LEU A 86 -11.43 -10.87 5.64
N LEU A 87 -11.11 -11.19 6.91
CA LEU A 87 -9.94 -10.64 7.60
C LEU A 87 -8.65 -10.93 6.83
N ALA A 88 -8.47 -12.18 6.38
CA ALA A 88 -7.30 -12.57 5.61
C ALA A 88 -7.21 -11.78 4.29
N TRP A 89 -8.33 -11.64 3.59
CA TRP A 89 -8.42 -10.88 2.35
C TRP A 89 -8.07 -9.39 2.53
N GLU A 90 -8.56 -8.75 3.60
CA GLU A 90 -8.22 -7.36 3.92
C GLU A 90 -6.72 -7.18 4.22
N VAL A 91 -6.15 -8.07 5.04
CA VAL A 91 -4.74 -8.06 5.41
C VAL A 91 -3.85 -8.29 4.18
N ASP A 92 -4.19 -9.23 3.31
CA ASP A 92 -3.44 -9.52 2.08
C ASP A 92 -3.39 -8.31 1.14
N HIS A 93 -4.51 -7.59 1.00
CA HIS A 93 -4.58 -6.37 0.22
C HIS A 93 -3.72 -5.26 0.81
N ALA A 94 -3.77 -5.07 2.13
CA ALA A 94 -2.94 -4.08 2.83
C ALA A 94 -1.44 -4.39 2.71
N ILE A 95 -1.01 -5.64 2.95
CA ILE A 95 0.37 -6.07 2.79
C ILE A 95 0.83 -5.86 1.34
N SER A 96 0.01 -6.25 0.37
CA SER A 96 0.31 -6.06 -1.05
C SER A 96 0.46 -4.58 -1.42
N PHE A 97 -0.37 -3.71 -0.85
CA PHE A 97 -0.25 -2.27 -1.02
C PHE A 97 1.07 -1.74 -0.46
N PHE A 98 1.45 -2.15 0.75
CA PHE A 98 2.71 -1.74 1.36
C PHE A 98 3.93 -2.21 0.55
N VAL A 99 3.93 -3.46 0.08
CA VAL A 99 5.00 -4.00 -0.78
C VAL A 99 5.15 -3.18 -2.05
N ARG A 100 4.06 -2.96 -2.79
CA ARG A 100 4.08 -2.15 -4.03
C ARG A 100 4.54 -0.71 -3.76
N SER A 101 4.16 -0.14 -2.63
CA SER A 101 4.57 1.21 -2.23
C SER A 101 6.07 1.28 -1.96
N MET A 102 6.64 0.30 -1.24
CA MET A 102 8.08 0.22 -1.00
C MET A 102 8.88 -0.01 -2.29
N GLU A 103 8.41 -0.89 -3.18
CA GLU A 103 9.03 -1.11 -4.49
C GLU A 103 9.06 0.19 -5.32
N ARG A 104 7.98 0.96 -5.29
CA ARG A 104 7.90 2.27 -5.96
C ARG A 104 8.90 3.27 -5.39
N VAL A 105 9.02 3.35 -4.06
CA VAL A 105 10.00 4.22 -3.39
C VAL A 105 11.43 3.81 -3.75
N LYS A 106 11.75 2.52 -3.75
CA LYS A 106 13.06 2.00 -4.16
C LYS A 106 13.39 2.37 -5.61
N GLY A 107 12.41 2.25 -6.51
CA GLY A 107 12.55 2.65 -7.91
C GLY A 107 12.85 4.15 -8.07
N LEU A 108 12.11 5.01 -7.37
CA LEU A 108 12.32 6.46 -7.40
C LEU A 108 13.72 6.86 -6.89
N LYS A 109 14.20 6.21 -5.83
CA LYS A 109 15.56 6.43 -5.32
C LYS A 109 16.62 6.12 -6.39
N GLY A 110 16.49 4.99 -7.07
CA GLY A 110 17.42 4.62 -8.15
C GLY A 110 17.40 5.61 -9.32
N GLN A 111 16.22 6.12 -9.69
CA GLN A 111 16.09 7.15 -10.73
C GLN A 111 16.76 8.48 -10.32
N LEU A 112 16.60 8.90 -9.06
CA LEU A 112 17.23 10.12 -8.54
C LEU A 112 18.76 10.01 -8.49
N GLU A 113 19.29 8.86 -8.06
CA GLU A 113 20.73 8.58 -8.03
C GLU A 113 21.32 8.62 -9.45
N SER A 114 20.64 8.00 -10.43
CA SER A 114 21.02 8.06 -11.85
C SER A 114 21.05 9.50 -12.37
N LEU A 115 19.99 10.27 -12.14
CA LEU A 115 19.90 11.67 -12.59
C LEU A 115 21.03 12.53 -11.99
N THR A 116 21.35 12.32 -10.71
CA THR A 116 22.43 13.04 -10.02
C THR A 116 23.80 12.70 -10.61
N ALA A 117 24.04 11.43 -10.94
CA ALA A 117 25.26 11.00 -11.62
C ALA A 117 25.38 11.62 -13.02
N ASP A 118 24.29 11.64 -13.79
CA ASP A 118 24.24 12.23 -15.13
C ASP A 118 24.55 13.73 -15.07
N VAL A 119 23.92 14.49 -14.17
CA VAL A 119 24.18 15.93 -13.97
C VAL A 119 25.63 16.19 -13.55
N SER A 120 26.19 15.34 -12.67
CA SER A 120 27.60 15.45 -12.25
C SER A 120 28.56 15.21 -13.42
N SER A 121 28.23 14.28 -14.32
CA SER A 121 29.03 14.01 -15.52
C SER A 121 28.98 15.17 -16.52
N LEU A 122 27.81 15.81 -16.69
CA LEU A 122 27.65 16.99 -17.55
C LEU A 122 28.42 18.21 -17.00
N ASN A 123 28.39 18.43 -15.69
CA ASN A 123 29.13 19.52 -15.05
C ASN A 123 30.65 19.25 -15.05
N GLY A 124 31.08 17.99 -14.89
CA GLY A 124 32.49 17.60 -14.96
C GLY A 124 33.12 17.81 -16.34
N LEU A 125 32.34 17.69 -17.42
CA LEU A 125 32.80 17.95 -18.79
C LEU A 125 33.06 19.44 -19.09
N GLN A 126 32.47 20.37 -18.33
CA GLN A 126 32.74 21.81 -18.49
C GLN A 126 34.06 22.28 -17.85
N ALA A 127 34.70 21.47 -17.01
CA ALA A 127 35.93 21.83 -16.32
C ALA A 127 37.13 21.02 -16.84
N SER A 128 37.61 21.32 -18.04
CA SER A 128 38.96 20.93 -18.47
C SER A 128 39.58 21.94 -19.43
N PRO A 129 40.24 23.00 -18.93
CA PRO A 129 41.29 23.66 -19.68
C PRO A 129 42.59 22.86 -19.46
N SER A 130 42.92 21.97 -20.40
CA SER A 130 44.24 21.34 -20.45
C SER A 130 45.33 22.41 -20.52
N LYS A 131 46.02 22.67 -19.40
CA LYS A 131 47.22 23.51 -19.36
C LYS A 131 48.31 22.83 -20.19
N LYS A 132 48.61 23.37 -21.38
CA LYS A 132 49.85 23.10 -22.11
C LYS A 132 51.04 23.64 -21.29
N PRO A 133 52.08 22.84 -20.97
CA PRO A 133 53.31 23.39 -20.44
C PRO A 133 54.07 24.11 -21.57
N SER A 134 54.26 25.41 -21.40
CA SER A 134 55.15 26.25 -22.23
C SER A 134 56.61 25.88 -21.93
N SER A 135 57.28 25.23 -22.88
CA SER A 135 58.72 24.99 -22.84
C SER A 135 59.44 26.25 -23.33
N GLY A 136 60.08 26.94 -22.39
CA GLY A 136 60.86 28.13 -22.64
C GLY A 136 62.18 27.83 -23.36
N ARG A 137 62.45 28.67 -24.37
CA ARG A 137 63.73 28.79 -25.09
C ARG A 137 64.85 29.17 -24.11
N SER A 138 65.98 28.46 -24.13
CA SER A 138 67.23 28.96 -23.56
C SER A 138 68.43 28.59 -24.42
N LYS A 139 69.06 29.66 -24.90
CA LYS A 139 70.40 29.90 -25.45
C LYS A 139 71.03 28.85 -26.36
#